data_AF-A0A1S3SJ33-F1
#
_entry.id   AF-A0A1S3SJ33-F1
#
_cell.length_a   1.000
_cell.length_b   1.000
_cell.length_c   1.000
_cell.angle_alpha   90.00
_cell.angle_beta   90.00
_cell.angle_gamma   90.00
#
_symmetry.space_group_name_H-M   'P 1'
#
loop_
_entity.id
_entity.type
_entity.pdbx_description
1 polymer ?
#
loop_
_entity_poly.entity_id
_entity_poly.type
_entity_poly.pdbx_seq_one_letter_code
_entity_poly.pdbx_strand_id
1 'polypeptide(L)'
;EKQRFLTDVLHEVMMLDGLASSHPISQEVYDATDIDRVFDWIAYKKGAALIRMLANVMGQQVFQRGLNDYLMTHMYSNAGRDDLWNKLTEA
;
A
#
# COMPACT_ATOMS: atom_id res chain seq x y z
N GLU A 1 -19.19 -8.01 -0.49
CA GLU A 1 -17.73 -7.82 -0.35
C GLU A 1 -17.24 -6.42 -0.73
N LYS A 2 -17.42 -5.93 -1.97
CA LYS A 2 -16.93 -4.59 -2.37
C LYS A 2 -17.42 -3.42 -1.51
N GLN A 3 -18.65 -3.47 -1.02
CA GLN A 3 -19.20 -2.41 -0.15
C GLN A 3 -18.61 -2.42 1.27
N ARG A 4 -18.19 -3.59 1.80
CA ARG A 4 -17.52 -3.66 3.11
C ARG A 4 -16.16 -2.95 3.07
N PHE A 5 -15.43 -3.07 1.97
CA PHE A 5 -14.17 -2.33 1.82
C PHE A 5 -14.37 -0.80 1.92
N LEU A 6 -15.48 -0.27 1.41
CA LEU A 6 -15.75 1.16 1.48
C LEU A 6 -15.97 1.62 2.93
N THR A 7 -16.80 0.91 3.68
CA THR A 7 -17.14 1.29 5.07
C THR A 7 -16.01 0.98 6.04
N ASP A 8 -15.40 -0.19 5.94
CA ASP A 8 -14.52 -0.73 6.98
C ASP A 8 -13.05 -0.34 6.76
N VAL A 9 -12.71 0.10 5.55
CA VAL A 9 -11.33 0.49 5.18
C VAL A 9 -11.29 1.93 4.72
N LEU A 10 -11.99 2.27 3.62
CA LEU A 10 -11.80 3.56 2.95
C LEU A 10 -12.31 4.74 3.79
N HIS A 11 -13.57 4.69 4.24
CA HIS A 11 -14.16 5.81 5.00
C HIS A 11 -13.47 6.00 6.35
N GLU A 12 -13.18 4.90 7.05
CA GLU A 12 -12.51 4.96 8.34
C GLU A 12 -11.10 5.55 8.23
N VAL A 13 -10.32 5.12 7.24
CA VAL A 13 -8.96 5.64 7.10
C VAL A 13 -8.92 7.09 6.62
N MET A 14 -9.89 7.53 5.82
CA MET A 14 -10.01 8.95 5.46
C MET A 14 -10.22 9.83 6.70
N MET A 15 -11.00 9.35 7.69
CA MET A 15 -11.20 10.06 8.96
C MET A 15 -9.92 10.08 9.80
N LEU A 16 -9.23 8.95 9.92
CA LEU A 16 -7.98 8.86 10.70
C LEU A 16 -6.85 9.69 10.07
N ASP A 17 -6.70 9.60 8.75
CA ASP A 17 -5.66 10.31 8.01
C ASP A 17 -5.88 11.82 7.94
N GLY A 18 -7.12 12.28 8.18
CA GLY A 18 -7.46 13.70 8.29
C GLY A 18 -7.06 14.35 9.62
N LEU A 19 -6.62 13.58 10.62
CA LEU A 19 -6.18 14.12 11.90
C LEU A 19 -4.77 14.71 11.80
N ALA A 20 -4.51 15.78 12.56
CA ALA A 20 -3.17 16.38 12.65
C ALA A 20 -2.11 15.42 13.23
N SER A 21 -2.55 14.37 13.95
CA SER A 21 -1.69 13.32 14.50
C SER A 21 -1.44 12.17 13.52
N SER A 22 -1.96 12.24 12.29
CA SER A 22 -1.67 11.24 11.25
C SER A 22 -0.18 11.27 10.84
N HIS A 23 0.23 10.30 10.04
CA HIS A 23 1.57 10.21 9.49
C HIS A 23 1.58 9.64 8.05
N PRO A 24 2.71 9.74 7.33
CA PRO A 24 2.86 9.09 6.03
C PRO A 24 2.85 7.56 6.13
N ILE A 25 2.44 6.86 5.07
CA ILE A 25 2.51 5.39 4.98
C ILE A 25 3.96 4.91 5.06
N SER A 26 4.87 5.61 4.37
CA SER A 26 6.29 5.30 4.36
C SER A 26 7.00 6.24 5.33
N GLN A 27 7.59 5.69 6.38
CA GLN A 27 8.43 6.42 7.31
C GLN A 27 9.65 5.59 7.67
N GLU A 28 10.75 6.28 7.98
CA GLU A 28 11.98 5.64 8.43
C GLU A 28 11.77 4.99 9.79
N VAL A 29 12.32 3.78 9.97
CA VAL A 29 12.29 3.02 11.22
C VAL A 29 13.74 2.78 11.61
N TYR A 30 14.16 3.39 12.71
CA TYR A 30 15.55 3.32 13.17
C TYR A 30 15.75 2.20 14.18
N ASP A 31 14.78 1.98 15.06
CA ASP A 31 14.81 0.94 16.07
C ASP A 31 13.65 -0.05 15.91
N ALA A 32 13.90 -1.33 16.18
CA ALA A 32 12.87 -2.37 16.09
C ALA A 32 11.70 -2.12 17.06
N THR A 33 11.93 -1.34 18.12
CA THR A 33 10.89 -0.93 19.09
C THR A 33 9.91 0.09 18.52
N ASP A 34 10.24 0.75 17.40
CA ASP A 34 9.34 1.70 16.73
C ASP A 34 8.26 0.99 15.89
N ILE A 35 8.26 -0.35 15.89
CA ILE A 35 7.33 -1.16 15.10
C ILE A 35 5.86 -0.81 15.40
N ASP A 36 5.51 -0.54 16.66
CA ASP A 36 4.15 -0.18 17.05
C ASP A 36 3.68 1.15 16.45
N ARG A 37 4.61 2.04 16.05
CA ARG A 37 4.27 3.29 15.36
C ARG A 37 4.02 3.11 13.87
N VAL A 38 4.56 2.07 13.25
CA VAL A 38 4.36 1.79 11.81
C VAL A 38 3.32 0.70 11.55
N PHE A 39 3.01 -0.14 12.54
CA PHE A 39 1.99 -1.20 12.44
C PHE A 39 0.62 -0.69 12.90
N ASP A 40 0.10 0.32 12.20
CA ASP A 40 -1.12 1.02 12.56
C ASP A 40 -2.18 1.00 11.44
N TRP A 41 -3.33 1.63 11.70
CA TRP A 41 -4.40 1.70 10.72
C TRP A 41 -4.05 2.53 9.49
N ILE A 42 -3.18 3.52 9.59
CA ILE A 42 -2.69 4.26 8.43
C ILE A 42 -1.94 3.31 7.49
N ALA A 43 -0.96 2.55 7.99
CA ALA A 43 -0.19 1.63 7.15
C ALA A 43 -1.08 0.60 6.44
N TYR A 44 -1.99 -0.04 7.17
CA TYR A 44 -2.84 -1.10 6.59
C TYR A 44 -4.00 -0.56 5.74
N LYS A 45 -4.83 0.33 6.28
CA LYS A 45 -6.06 0.75 5.60
C LYS A 45 -5.78 1.76 4.48
N LYS A 46 -4.86 2.71 4.69
CA LYS A 46 -4.50 3.71 3.67
C LYS A 46 -3.70 3.03 2.56
N GLY A 47 -2.79 2.12 2.92
CA GLY A 47 -2.07 1.26 1.97
C GLY A 47 -3.03 0.44 1.09
N ALA A 48 -4.00 -0.25 1.69
CA ALA A 48 -5.00 -1.01 0.93
C ALA A 48 -5.86 -0.12 0.01
N ALA A 49 -6.29 1.05 0.50
CA ALA A 49 -7.03 2.03 -0.29
C ALA A 49 -6.21 2.54 -1.49
N LEU A 50 -4.92 2.82 -1.27
CA LEU A 50 -3.98 3.24 -2.32
C LEU A 50 -3.78 2.15 -3.37
N ILE A 51 -3.56 0.89 -2.98
CA ILE A 51 -3.42 -0.24 -3.90
C ILE A 51 -4.69 -0.40 -4.74
N ARG A 52 -5.87 -0.32 -4.12
CA ARG A 52 -7.14 -0.38 -4.85
C ARG A 52 -7.29 0.78 -5.82
N MET A 53 -6.87 1.99 -5.45
CA MET A 53 -6.89 3.15 -6.34
C MET A 53 -5.99 2.92 -7.56
N LEU A 54 -4.75 2.46 -7.35
CA LEU A 54 -3.79 2.17 -8.41
C LEU A 54 -4.30 1.13 -9.40
N ALA A 55 -4.88 0.03 -8.90
CA ALA A 55 -5.48 -0.99 -9.76
C ALA A 55 -6.60 -0.45 -10.65
N ASN A 56 -7.37 0.55 -10.18
CA ASN A 56 -8.39 1.21 -10.99
C ASN A 56 -7.79 2.21 -11.97
N VAL A 57 -6.75 2.96 -11.58
CA VAL A 57 -6.08 3.95 -12.45
C VAL A 57 -5.37 3.28 -13.62
N MET A 58 -4.63 2.20 -13.36
CA MET A 58 -3.88 1.46 -14.38
C MET A 58 -4.78 0.52 -15.20
N GLY A 59 -5.91 0.12 -14.64
CA GLY A 59 -6.73 -0.97 -15.14
C GLY A 59 -6.25 -2.33 -14.63
N GLN A 60 -7.22 -3.21 -14.34
CA GLN A 60 -6.98 -4.46 -13.62
C GLN A 60 -5.94 -5.37 -14.28
N GLN A 61 -5.94 -5.45 -15.63
CA GLN A 61 -5.04 -6.35 -16.37
C GLN A 61 -3.59 -5.88 -16.31
N VAL A 62 -3.35 -4.57 -16.52
CA VAL A 62 -2.02 -3.98 -16.47
C VAL A 62 -1.45 -4.07 -15.05
N PHE A 63 -2.27 -3.71 -14.06
CA PHE A 63 -1.89 -3.83 -12.65
C PHE A 63 -1.51 -5.26 -12.26
N GLN A 64 -2.29 -6.27 -12.66
CA GLN A 64 -1.99 -7.68 -12.39
C GLN A 64 -0.72 -8.15 -13.07
N ARG A 65 -0.45 -7.71 -14.30
CA ARG A 65 0.80 -8.03 -15.01
C ARG A 65 2.00 -7.43 -14.29
N GLY A 66 1.99 -6.14 -13.99
CA GLY A 66 3.10 -5.49 -13.27
C GLY A 66 3.35 -6.12 -11.89
N LEU A 67 2.29 -6.53 -11.19
CA LEU A 67 2.43 -7.26 -9.93
C LEU A 67 3.04 -8.66 -10.12
N ASN A 68 2.67 -9.38 -11.18
CA ASN A 68 3.28 -10.68 -11.49
C ASN A 68 4.77 -10.52 -11.81
N ASP A 69 5.13 -9.52 -12.61
CA ASP A 69 6.51 -9.24 -12.99
C ASP A 69 7.35 -8.84 -11.78
N TYR A 70 6.80 -8.02 -10.87
CA TYR A 70 7.42 -7.70 -9.58
C TYR A 70 7.70 -8.97 -8.75
N LEU A 71 6.70 -9.82 -8.56
CA LEU A 71 6.85 -11.04 -7.76
C LEU A 71 7.85 -12.02 -8.39
N MET A 72 7.85 -12.18 -9.71
CA MET A 72 8.79 -13.05 -10.42
C MET A 72 10.21 -12.50 -10.36
N THR A 73 10.39 -11.19 -10.47
CA THR A 73 11.72 -10.54 -10.42
C THR A 73 12.39 -10.71 -9.06
N HIS A 74 11.63 -10.58 -7.97
CA HIS A 74 12.15 -10.64 -6.60
C HIS A 74 11.93 -12.00 -5.93
N MET A 75 11.53 -13.02 -6.69
CA MET A 75 11.28 -14.35 -6.16
C MET A 75 12.52 -14.90 -5.45
N TYR A 76 12.34 -15.40 -4.22
CA TYR A 76 13.41 -15.91 -3.34
C TYR A 76 14.47 -14.86 -2.94
N SER A 77 14.16 -13.57 -3.11
CA SER A 77 15.00 -12.45 -2.71
C SER A 77 14.19 -11.40 -1.97
N ASN A 78 14.81 -10.27 -1.66
CA ASN A 78 14.17 -9.11 -1.04
C ASN A 78 13.82 -8.06 -2.10
N ALA A 79 12.92 -7.14 -1.73
CA ALA A 79 12.54 -5.99 -2.53
C ALA A 79 12.51 -4.73 -1.65
N GLY A 80 12.90 -3.61 -2.24
CA GLY A 80 12.77 -2.28 -1.66
C GLY A 80 11.45 -1.62 -2.05
N ARG A 81 11.19 -0.45 -1.46
CA ARG A 81 9.98 0.34 -1.69
C ARG A 81 9.76 0.68 -3.17
N ASP A 82 10.82 1.06 -3.87
CA ASP A 82 10.75 1.58 -5.23
C ASP A 82 10.65 0.49 -6.30
N ASP A 83 11.00 -0.76 -5.96
CA ASP A 83 10.95 -1.89 -6.89
C ASP A 83 9.53 -2.16 -7.39
N LEU A 84 8.52 -2.06 -6.51
CA LEU A 84 7.12 -2.21 -6.91
C LEU A 84 6.70 -1.08 -7.87
N TRP A 85 7.06 0.16 -7.58
CA TRP A 85 6.71 1.31 -8.41
C TRP A 85 7.35 1.23 -9.79
N ASN A 86 8.60 0.78 -9.86
CA ASN A 86 9.30 0.55 -11.12
C ASN A 86 8.56 -0.49 -11.97
N LYS A 87 8.20 -1.63 -11.39
CA LYS A 87 7.49 -2.70 -12.10
C LYS A 87 6.08 -2.31 -12.54
N LEU A 88 5.37 -1.53 -11.74
CA LEU A 88 4.07 -0.99 -12.14
C LEU A 88 4.19 0.07 -13.24
N THR A 89 5.30 0.81 -13.33
CA THR A 89 5.53 1.83 -14.37
C THR A 89 5.95 1.21 -15.71
N GLU A 90 6.66 0.09 -15.67
CA GLU A 90 7.07 -0.68 -16.86
C GLU A 90 5.90 -1.41 -17.56
N ALA A 91 4.82 -1.69 -16.82
CA ALA A 91 3.67 -2.49 -17.26
C ALA A 91 2.69 -1.72 -18.17
#